data_AF-A0A2C9CHC8-F1
#
_entry.id   AF-A0A2C9CHC8-F1
#
_cell.length_a   1.000
_cell.length_b   1.000
_cell.length_c   1.000
_cell.angle_alpha   90.00
_cell.angle_beta   90.00
_cell.angle_gamma   90.00
#
_symmetry.space_group_name_H-M   'P 1'
#
loop_
_entity.id
_entity.type
_entity.pdbx_description
1 polymer ?
#
loop_
_entity_poly.entity_id
_entity_poly.type
_entity_poly.pdbx_seq_one_letter_code
_entity_poly.pdbx_strand_id
1 'polypeptide(L)' 'MARLKKWCEDINASQKKARFDYVFVDEEDFKKYKPDSFSSLINNFRKYKGDKAG' A
#
# COMPACT_ATOMS: atom_id res chain seq x y z
N MET A 1 0.59 12.35 -0.52
CA MET A 1 1.04 10.96 -0.81
C MET A 1 0.29 10.35 -2.00
N ALA A 2 0.21 11.04 -3.15
CA ALA A 2 -0.66 10.63 -4.26
C ALA A 2 0.08 10.14 -5.52
N ARG A 3 1.40 10.40 -5.64
CA ARG A 3 2.15 10.05 -6.85
C ARG A 3 2.27 8.54 -7.06
N LEU A 4 2.56 7.80 -6.00
CA LEU A 4 2.67 6.34 -6.09
C LEU A 4 1.29 5.70 -6.33
N LYS A 5 0.23 6.23 -5.70
CA LYS A 5 -1.16 5.87 -6.00
C LYS A 5 -1.47 6.04 -7.49
N LYS A 6 -1.19 7.22 -8.04
CA LYS A 6 -1.44 7.54 -9.44
C LYS A 6 -0.64 6.63 -10.39
N TRP A 7 0.61 6.34 -10.04
CA TRP A 7 1.41 5.38 -10.81
C TRP A 7 0.78 3.98 -10.81
N CYS A 8 0.26 3.49 -9.67
CA CYS A 8 -0.45 2.22 -9.61
C CYS A 8 -1.71 2.23 -10.50
N GLU A 9 -2.46 3.33 -10.53
CA GLU A 9 -3.63 3.49 -11.41
C GLU A 9 -3.23 3.40 -12.88
N ASP A 10 -2.21 4.17 -13.28
CA ASP A 10 -1.74 4.23 -14.67
C ASP A 10 -1.19 2.87 -15.16
N ILE A 11 -0.35 2.19 -14.36
CA ILE A 11 0.26 0.91 -14.77
C ILE A 11 -0.75 -0.23 -14.79
N ASN A 12 -1.74 -0.23 -13.89
CA ASN A 12 -2.81 -1.22 -13.87
C ASN A 12 -3.82 -0.99 -14.99
N ALA A 13 -3.97 0.25 -15.48
CA ALA A 13 -4.75 0.56 -16.66
C ALA A 13 -4.02 0.16 -17.95
N SER A 14 -2.69 0.33 -18.00
CA SER A 14 -1.86 0.03 -19.18
C SER A 14 -1.67 -1.47 -19.43
N GLN A 15 -1.66 -2.32 -18.39
CA GLN A 15 -1.48 -3.76 -18.53
C GLN A 15 -2.26 -4.56 -17.48
N LYS A 16 -2.55 -5.85 -17.77
CA LYS A 16 -3.28 -6.78 -16.87
C LYS A 16 -2.47 -8.00 -16.42
N LYS A 17 -1.17 -8.04 -16.72
CA LYS A 17 -0.27 -9.15 -16.37
C LYS A 17 -0.01 -9.22 -14.86
N ALA A 18 0.05 -8.09 -14.18
CA ALA A 18 0.21 -7.99 -12.73
C ALA A 18 -0.59 -6.82 -12.17
N ARG A 19 -1.07 -6.97 -10.92
CA ARG A 19 -1.73 -5.89 -10.17
C ARG A 19 -0.73 -5.26 -9.22
N PHE A 20 -0.52 -3.97 -9.38
CA PHE A 20 0.35 -3.16 -8.52
C PHE A 20 -0.50 -2.43 -7.48
N ASP A 21 -0.01 -2.39 -6.25
CA ASP A 21 -0.62 -1.67 -5.14
C ASP A 21 0.49 -1.00 -4.31
N TYR A 22 0.10 -0.08 -3.43
CA TYR A 22 1.03 0.67 -2.60
C TYR A 22 0.59 0.65 -1.14
N VAL A 23 1.56 0.93 -0.27
CA VAL A 23 1.36 1.04 1.17
C VAL A 23 2.31 2.08 1.73
N PHE A 24 1.79 2.94 2.60
CA PHE A 24 2.59 3.92 3.32
C PHE A 24 2.59 3.52 4.79
N VAL A 25 3.77 3.57 5.39
CA VAL A 25 4.00 3.18 6.79
C VAL A 25 4.68 4.35 7.50
N ASP A 26 4.27 4.60 8.74
CA ASP A 26 5.05 5.45 9.64
C ASP A 26 6.26 4.65 10.10
N GLU A 27 7.44 5.27 10.14
CA GLU A 27 8.69 4.57 10.48
C GLU A 27 8.65 3.94 11.88
N GLU A 28 8.05 4.66 12.85
CA GLU A 28 7.89 4.17 14.22
C GLU A 28 7.03 2.91 14.29
N ASP A 29 5.87 2.91 13.62
CA ASP A 29 4.98 1.75 13.59
C ASP A 29 5.62 0.57 12.83
N PHE A 30 6.36 0.84 11.74
CA PHE A 30 7.08 -0.19 11.02
C PHE A 30 8.12 -0.88 11.91
N LYS A 31 8.90 -0.10 12.67
CA LYS A 31 9.89 -0.63 13.62
C LYS A 31 9.26 -1.34 14.82
N LYS A 32 8.05 -0.95 15.22
CA LYS A 32 7.30 -1.57 16.32
C LYS A 32 6.71 -2.92 15.92
N TYR A 33 5.99 -2.97 14.79
CA TYR A 33 5.25 -4.17 14.38
C TYR A 33 6.08 -5.15 13.56
N LYS A 34 7.18 -4.71 12.93
CA LYS A 34 8.14 -5.54 12.17
C LYS A 34 7.46 -6.65 11.35
N PRO A 35 6.56 -6.29 10.41
CA PRO A 35 5.89 -7.29 9.59
C PRO A 35 6.91 -8.13 8.82
N ASP A 36 6.72 -9.45 8.84
CA ASP A 36 7.58 -10.46 8.20
C ASP A 36 7.13 -10.85 6.79
N SER A 37 5.97 -10.34 6.38
CA SER A 37 5.33 -10.68 5.13
C SER A 37 4.63 -9.47 4.53
N PHE A 38 4.55 -9.45 3.20
CA PHE A 38 3.85 -8.38 2.50
C PHE A 38 2.38 -8.32 2.91
N SER A 39 1.70 -9.48 3.02
CA SER A 39 0.31 -9.58 3.51
C SER A 39 0.11 -8.95 4.89
N SER A 40 1.04 -9.17 5.83
CA SER A 40 1.01 -8.55 7.16
C SER A 40 1.13 -7.02 7.06
N LEU A 41 1.98 -6.54 6.16
CA LEU A 41 2.20 -5.13 5.92
C LEU A 41 0.94 -4.42 5.37
N ILE A 42 0.25 -5.01 4.38
CA ILE A 42 -1.00 -4.44 3.83
C ILE A 42 -2.19 -4.53 4.81
N ASN A 43 -2.19 -5.51 5.71
CA ASN A 43 -3.25 -5.65 6.71
C ASN A 43 -3.06 -4.69 7.88
N ASN A 44 -1.81 -4.51 8.34
CA ASN A 44 -1.51 -3.70 9.52
C ASN A 44 -1.40 -2.20 9.20
N PHE A 45 -1.00 -1.82 7.98
CA PHE A 45 -0.72 -0.42 7.63
C PHE A 45 -1.77 0.15 6.66
N ARG A 46 -2.99 0.38 7.17
CA ARG A 46 -4.10 0.94 6.38
C ARG A 46 -4.35 2.43 6.59
N LYS A 47 -3.69 3.06 7.57
CA LYS A 47 -3.87 4.47 7.97
C LYS A 47 -3.84 5.46 6.80
N TYR A 48 -2.98 5.20 5.80
CA TYR A 48 -2.77 6.08 4.66
C TYR A 48 -3.25 5.49 3.32
N LYS A 49 -3.91 4.33 3.34
CA LYS A 49 -4.52 3.75 2.14
C LYS A 49 -5.84 4.48 1.91
N GLY A 50 -5.86 5.38 0.94
CA GLY A 50 -6.98 6.29 0.71
C GLY A 50 -8.30 5.56 0.39
N ASP A 51 -9.35 5.96 1.12
CA ASP A 51 -10.77 5.61 1.08
C ASP A 51 -11.26 4.34 1.82
N LYS A 52 -11.70 4.62 3.06
CA LYS A 52 -12.74 4.00 3.91
C LYS A 52 -12.52 2.57 4.39
N ALA A 53 -12.25 2.49 5.71
CA ALA A 53 -12.95 1.55 6.55
C ALA A 53 -14.47 1.66 6.31
N GLY A 54 -15.03 0.59 5.75
CA GLY A 54 -16.45 0.34 5.55
C GLY A 54 -16.62 -1.17 5.45
#